data_AF-A0A645FUK3-F1
#
_entry.id   AF-A0A645FUK3-F1
#
_cell.length_a   1.000
_cell.length_b   1.000
_cell.length_c   1.000
_cell.angle_alpha   90.00
_cell.angle_beta   90.00
_cell.angle_gamma   90.00
#
_symmetry.space_group_name_H-M   'P 1'
#
loop_
_entity.id
_entity.type
_entity.pdbx_description
1 polymer ?
#
loop_
_entity_poly.entity_id
_entity_poly.type
_entity_poly.pdbx_seq_one_letter_code
_entity_poly.pdbx_strand_id
1 'polypeptide(L)'
;MLLVIGLFGGGALPTIVPEGLLLLLYLIFRSAAAFTIWTSLLRRYDATSVSVYFFLLPVFGVALSGLLLGERIALVQTLAALLLVCTGIAIVNRPAGKRRTAPPPSREIE
;
A
#
# COMPACT_ATOMS: atom_id res chain seq x y z
N MET A 1 16.08 15.39 -9.71
CA MET A 1 17.01 15.95 -8.72
C MET A 1 18.20 15.05 -8.40
N LEU A 2 17.99 13.77 -8.07
CA LEU A 2 19.10 12.83 -7.76
C LEU A 2 20.17 12.71 -8.86
N LEU A 3 19.76 12.77 -10.13
CA LEU A 3 20.69 12.71 -11.28
C LEU A 3 21.63 13.93 -11.37
N VAL A 4 21.14 15.11 -10.99
CA VAL A 4 21.94 16.36 -10.98
C VAL A 4 22.97 16.30 -9.84
N ILE A 5 22.55 15.82 -8.66
CA ILE A 5 23.43 15.65 -7.49
C ILE A 5 24.50 14.57 -7.76
N GLY A 6 24.12 13.47 -8.42
CA GLY A 6 25.03 12.40 -8.83
C GLY A 6 26.10 12.88 -9.81
N LEU A 7 25.75 13.72 -10.79
CA LEU A 7 26.73 14.31 -11.71
C LEU A 7 27.71 15.24 -11.00
N PHE A 8 27.23 16.09 -10.07
CA PHE A 8 28.08 16.98 -9.28
C PHE A 8 29.00 16.23 -8.30
N GLY A 9 28.61 15.03 -7.86
CA GLY A 9 29.40 14.15 -6.99
C GLY A 9 30.39 13.22 -7.71
N GLY A 10 30.58 13.35 -9.03
CA GLY A 10 31.48 12.51 -9.81
C GLY A 10 30.87 11.21 -10.36
N GLY A 11 29.55 11.05 -10.28
CA GLY A 11 28.81 9.96 -10.89
C GLY A 11 28.73 10.11 -12.40
N ALA A 12 29.67 9.51 -13.12
CA ALA A 12 29.54 9.29 -14.56
C ALA A 12 28.67 8.06 -14.82
N LEU A 13 27.78 8.13 -15.81
CA LEU A 13 27.13 6.95 -16.39
C LEU A 13 28.22 6.22 -17.21
N PRO A 14 28.78 5.10 -16.74
CA PRO A 14 30.02 4.55 -17.31
C PRO A 14 29.85 4.13 -18.77
N THR A 15 28.64 3.69 -19.12
CA THR A 15 28.19 3.40 -20.49
C THR A 15 26.68 3.19 -20.44
N ILE A 16 25.90 3.85 -21.31
CA ILE A 16 24.47 3.55 -21.46
C ILE A 16 24.37 2.23 -22.21
N VAL A 17 24.25 1.13 -21.47
CA VAL A 17 24.08 -0.19 -22.04
C VAL A 17 22.63 -0.38 -22.53
N PRO A 18 22.41 -0.92 -23.74
CA PRO A 18 21.06 -1.18 -24.26
C PRO A 18 20.21 -2.06 -23.32
N GLU A 19 20.84 -3.03 -22.65
CA GLU A 19 20.20 -3.90 -21.67
C GLU A 19 19.68 -3.13 -20.45
N GLY A 20 20.41 -2.12 -19.98
CA GLY A 20 19.99 -1.25 -18.89
C GLY A 20 18.79 -0.38 -19.27
N LEU A 21 18.72 0.07 -20.52
CA LEU A 21 17.56 0.79 -21.05
C LEU A 21 16.32 -0.11 -21.12
N LEU A 22 16.49 -1.37 -21.52
CA LEU A 22 15.43 -2.40 -21.51
C LEU A 22 14.91 -2.67 -20.09
N LEU A 23 15.79 -2.80 -19.10
CA LEU A 23 15.40 -2.98 -17.70
C LEU A 23 14.67 -1.75 -17.15
N LEU A 24 15.13 -0.53 -17.50
CA LEU A 24 14.45 0.72 -17.13
C LEU A 24 13.05 0.79 -17.72
N LEU A 25 12.90 0.53 -19.02
CA LEU A 25 11.59 0.50 -19.70
C LEU A 25 10.66 -0.53 -19.08
N TYR A 26 11.18 -1.72 -18.76
CA TYR A 26 10.44 -2.77 -18.08
C TYR A 26 9.90 -2.30 -16.72
N LEU A 27 10.76 -1.66 -15.91
CA LEU A 27 10.39 -1.17 -14.58
C LEU A 27 9.36 -0.03 -14.67
N ILE A 28 9.53 0.89 -15.63
CA ILE A 28 8.58 1.99 -15.89
C ILE A 28 7.22 1.42 -16.26
N PHE A 29 7.16 0.46 -17.19
CA PHE A 29 5.91 -0.16 -17.62
C PHE A 29 5.22 -0.90 -16.46
N ARG A 30 5.97 -1.70 -15.69
CA ARG A 30 5.43 -2.42 -14.54
C ARG A 30 4.90 -1.47 -13.46
N SER A 31 5.62 -0.39 -13.16
CA SER A 31 5.19 0.63 -12.20
C SER A 31 3.97 1.40 -12.70
N ALA A 32 3.95 1.78 -13.98
CA ALA A 32 2.82 2.47 -14.59
C ALA A 32 1.56 1.61 -14.51
N ALA A 33 1.64 0.33 -14.88
CA ALA A 33 0.51 -0.60 -14.79
C ALA A 33 -0.04 -0.73 -13.36
N ALA A 34 0.85 -0.93 -12.37
CA ALA A 34 0.46 -1.00 -10.96
C ALA A 34 -0.21 0.30 -10.49
N PHE A 35 0.34 1.46 -10.87
CA PHE A 35 -0.18 2.76 -10.49
C PHE A 35 -1.50 3.11 -11.19
N THR A 36 -1.70 2.71 -12.45
CA THR A 36 -2.96 2.88 -13.18
C THR A 36 -4.07 2.03 -12.56
N ILE A 37 -3.78 0.77 -12.22
CA ILE A 37 -4.73 -0.10 -11.51
C ILE A 37 -5.11 0.53 -10.17
N TRP A 38 -4.10 0.97 -9.40
CA TRP A 38 -4.27 1.63 -8.11
C TRP A 38 -5.17 2.87 -8.19
N THR A 39 -4.83 3.79 -9.09
CA THR A 39 -5.57 5.06 -9.28
C THR A 39 -6.98 4.84 -9.82
N SER A 40 -7.20 3.85 -10.69
CA SER A 40 -8.53 3.45 -11.17
C SER A 40 -9.39 2.87 -10.04
N LEU A 41 -8.80 2.11 -9.13
CA LEU A 41 -9.49 1.52 -7.98
C LEU A 41 -9.88 2.58 -6.94
N LEU A 42 -8.98 3.53 -6.65
CA LEU A 42 -9.26 4.69 -5.79
C LEU A 42 -10.38 5.59 -6.32
N ARG A 43 -10.61 5.60 -7.64
CA ARG A 43 -11.67 6.40 -8.26
C ARG A 43 -13.06 5.78 -8.09
N ARG A 44 -13.15 4.49 -7.72
CA ARG A 44 -14.43 3.76 -7.54
C ARG A 44 -14.69 3.30 -6.11
N TYR A 45 -13.66 3.24 -5.26
CA TYR A 45 -13.75 2.85 -3.84
C TYR A 45 -13.09 3.89 -2.95
N ASP A 46 -13.70 4.17 -1.79
CA ASP A 46 -13.14 5.07 -0.77
C ASP A 46 -11.70 4.66 -0.44
N ALA A 47 -10.76 5.62 -0.50
CA ALA A 47 -9.33 5.43 -0.24
C ALA A 47 -9.03 4.68 1.07
N THR A 48 -9.97 4.71 2.02
CA THR A 48 -9.98 3.95 3.27
C THR A 48 -9.95 2.43 3.04
N SER A 49 -10.72 1.89 2.09
CA SER A 49 -10.74 0.43 1.83
C SER A 49 -9.41 -0.07 1.25
N VAL A 50 -8.75 0.75 0.44
CA VAL A 50 -7.47 0.38 -0.18
C VAL A 50 -6.30 0.50 0.82
N SER A 51 -6.40 1.42 1.78
CA SER A 51 -5.43 1.55 2.88
C SER A 51 -5.40 0.31 3.79
N VAL A 52 -6.54 -0.37 3.98
CA VAL A 52 -6.61 -1.63 4.75
C VAL A 52 -5.81 -2.75 4.05
N TYR A 53 -5.76 -2.78 2.72
CA TYR A 53 -4.93 -3.75 1.98
C TYR A 53 -3.43 -3.52 2.19
N PHE A 54 -2.98 -2.29 2.35
CA PHE A 54 -1.58 -2.00 2.69
C PHE A 54 -1.17 -2.55 4.05
N PHE A 55 -2.10 -2.64 5.00
CA PHE A 55 -1.85 -3.28 6.29
C PHE A 55 -1.69 -4.81 6.17
N LEU A 56 -2.26 -5.45 5.14
CA LEU A 56 -2.08 -6.88 4.90
C LEU A 56 -0.72 -7.21 4.24
N LEU A 57 -0.09 -6.28 3.52
CA LEU A 57 1.23 -6.50 2.91
C LEU A 57 2.31 -6.95 3.91
N PRO A 58 2.54 -6.26 5.04
CA PRO A 58 3.51 -6.72 6.04
C PRO A 58 3.10 -8.04 6.70
N VAL A 59 1.80 -8.30 6.89
CA VAL A 59 1.30 -9.58 7.45
C VAL A 59 1.63 -10.74 6.52
N PHE A 60 1.30 -10.64 5.23
CA PHE A 60 1.66 -11.66 4.25
C PHE A 60 3.17 -11.78 4.08
N GLY A 61 3.92 -10.67 4.12
CA GLY A 61 5.37 -10.67 4.05
C GLY A 61 6.02 -11.44 5.20
N VAL A 62 5.56 -11.24 6.43
CA VAL A 62 6.05 -11.98 7.61
C VAL A 62 5.55 -13.43 7.60
N ALA A 63 4.29 -13.68 7.25
CA ALA A 63 3.75 -15.04 7.16
C ALA A 63 4.49 -15.89 6.11
N LEU A 64 4.74 -15.32 4.93
CA LEU A 64 5.47 -15.99 3.87
C LEU A 64 6.96 -16.14 4.22
N SER A 65 7.58 -15.16 4.90
CA SER A 65 8.95 -15.29 5.38
C SER A 65 9.09 -16.39 6.43
N GLY A 66 8.15 -16.50 7.37
CA GLY A 66 8.12 -17.58 8.35
C GLY A 66 7.91 -18.95 7.69
N LEU A 67 7.06 -19.02 6.65
CA LEU A 67 6.83 -20.24 5.89
C LEU A 67 8.06 -20.66 5.06
N LEU A 68 8.76 -19.70 4.43
CA LEU A 68 9.95 -19.95 3.60
C LEU A 68 11.19 -20.31 4.43
N LEU A 69 11.39 -19.63 5.56
CA LEU A 69 12.60 -19.79 6.36
C LEU A 69 12.54 -21.02 7.27
N GLY A 70 11.34 -21.57 7.54
CA GLY A 70 11.14 -22.81 8.32
C GLY A 70 11.60 -22.75 9.78
N GLU A 71 12.29 -21.68 10.15
CA GLU A 71 12.89 -21.43 11.46
C GLU A 71 11.92 -20.64 12.35
N ARG A 72 11.97 -20.97 13.64
CA ARG A 72 11.13 -20.44 14.74
C ARG A 72 11.48 -18.99 15.11
N ILE A 73 12.00 -18.22 14.15
CA ILE A 73 12.55 -16.89 14.33
C ILE A 73 11.38 -15.94 14.60
N ALA A 74 11.15 -15.79 15.90
CA ALA A 74 10.33 -14.79 16.55
C ALA A 74 8.82 -14.91 16.31
N LEU A 75 8.25 -16.07 16.68
CA LEU A 75 6.81 -16.23 16.93
C LEU A 75 6.24 -15.05 17.76
N VAL A 76 7.03 -14.51 18.70
CA VAL A 76 6.71 -13.32 19.50
C VAL A 76 6.70 -12.03 18.67
N GLN A 77 7.68 -11.79 17.78
CA GLN A 77 7.67 -10.59 16.92
C GLN A 77 6.59 -10.67 15.85
N THR A 78 6.36 -11.86 15.28
CA THR A 78 5.25 -12.10 14.35
C THR A 78 3.90 -11.90 15.03
N LEU A 79 3.72 -12.40 16.25
CA LEU A 79 2.50 -12.16 17.04
C LEU A 79 2.32 -10.69 17.41
N ALA A 80 3.40 -10.01 17.81
CA ALA A 80 3.36 -8.58 18.13
C ALA A 80 3.03 -7.73 16.89
N ALA A 81 3.65 -8.03 15.75
CA ALA A 81 3.36 -7.37 14.48
C ALA A 81 1.92 -7.65 14.01
N LEU A 82 1.46 -8.89 14.13
CA LEU A 82 0.09 -9.29 13.79
C LEU A 82 -0.93 -8.55 14.68
N LEU A 83 -0.71 -8.51 15.99
CA LEU A 83 -1.55 -7.76 16.93
C LEU A 83 -1.58 -6.27 16.61
N LEU A 84 -0.42 -5.67 16.32
CA LEU A 84 -0.33 -4.24 16.01
C LEU A 84 -1.06 -3.90 14.70
N VAL A 85 -0.94 -4.77 13.69
CA VAL A 85 -1.66 -4.64 12.42
C VAL A 85 -3.17 -4.83 12.63
N CYS A 86 -3.60 -5.89 13.32
CA CYS A 86 -5.01 -6.10 13.65
C CYS A 86 -5.60 -4.91 14.43
N THR A 87 -4.83 -4.32 15.33
CA THR A 87 -5.24 -3.14 16.09
C THR A 87 -5.34 -1.91 15.19
N GLY A 88 -4.36 -1.68 14.30
CA GLY A 88 -4.41 -0.60 13.32
C GLY A 88 -5.61 -0.70 12.37
N ILE A 89 -5.90 -1.91 11.87
CA ILE A 89 -7.09 -2.18 11.04
C ILE A 89 -8.36 -1.94 11.85
N ALA A 90 -8.44 -2.41 13.10
CA ALA A 90 -9.61 -2.21 13.94
C ALA A 90 -9.89 -0.73 14.25
N ILE A 91 -8.85 0.09 14.44
CA ILE A 91 -8.96 1.54 14.67
C ILE A 91 -9.44 2.25 13.40
N VAL A 92 -8.87 1.93 12.24
CA VAL A 92 -9.23 2.55 10.95
C VAL A 92 -10.61 2.11 10.47
N ASN A 93 -10.96 0.84 10.68
CA ASN A 93 -12.24 0.27 10.29
C ASN A 93 -13.35 0.52 11.33
N ARG A 94 -13.10 1.33 12.38
CA ARG A 94 -14.21 1.80 13.21
C ARG A 94 -15.12 2.67 12.34
N PRO A 95 -16.37 2.26 12.09
CA PRO A 95 -17.31 3.13 11.39
C PRO A 95 -17.47 4.38 12.25
N ALA A 96 -16.93 5.51 11.79
CA ALA A 96 -17.26 6.81 12.34
C ALA A 96 -18.78 6.89 12.41
N GLY A 97 -19.29 6.97 13.63
CA GLY A 97 -20.68 6.70 13.93
C GLY A 97 -21.63 7.42 12.99
N LYS A 98 -22.45 6.62 12.30
CA LYS A 98 -23.88 6.88 12.16
C LYS A 98 -24.22 8.32 11.73
N ARG A 99 -24.07 8.64 10.45
CA ARG A 99 -24.97 9.66 9.85
C ARG A 99 -26.34 9.01 9.72
N ARG A 100 -27.02 8.96 10.86
CA ARG A 100 -28.45 8.73 11.01
C ARG A 100 -29.09 9.90 10.27
N THR A 101 -29.26 9.77 8.95
CA THR A 101 -30.17 10.62 8.20
C THR A 101 -31.53 10.37 8.82
N ALA A 102 -31.91 11.27 9.73
CA ALA A 102 -33.23 11.29 10.33
C ALA A 102 -34.26 11.24 9.18
N PRO A 103 -35.38 10.52 9.36
CA PRO A 103 -36.41 10.43 8.34
C PRO A 103 -36.88 11.84 7.95
N PRO A 104 -37.22 12.07 6.67
CA PRO A 104 -37.80 13.34 6.25
C PRO A 104 -39.01 13.62 7.16
N PRO A 105 -39.19 14.87 7.63
CA PRO A 105 -40.37 15.21 8.40
C PRO A 105 -41.58 14.78 7.60
N SER A 106 -42.33 13.84 8.17
CA SER A 106 -43.71 13.55 7.81
C SER A 106 -44.38 14.91 7.66
N ARG A 107 -44.74 15.27 6.42
CA ARG A 107 -45.64 16.37 6.15
C ARG A 107 -46.96 16.04 6.86
N GLU A 108 -47.02 16.43 8.13
CA GLU A 108 -48.25 16.82 8.81
C GLU A 108 -48.96 17.79 7.85
N ILE A 109 -50.03 17.27 7.25
CA ILE A 109 -51.35 17.89 7.25
C ILE A 109 -51.31 19.36 7.71
N GLU A 110 -51.33 20.29 6.76
CA GLU A 110 -52.16 21.50 6.73
C GLU A 110 -52.01 22.22 5.38
#